data_AF-A0A1E9VT21-F1
#
_entry.id   AF-A0A1E9VT21-F1
#
_cell.length_a   1.000
_cell.length_b   1.000
_cell.length_c   1.000
_cell.angle_alpha   90.00
_cell.angle_beta   90.00
_cell.angle_gamma   90.00
#
_symmetry.space_group_name_H-M   'P 1'
#
loop_
_entity.id
_entity.type
_entity.pdbx_description
1 polymer ?
#
loop_
_entity_poly.entity_id
_entity_poly.type
_entity_poly.pdbx_seq_one_letter_code
_entity_poly.pdbx_strand_id
1 'polypeptide(L)'
;MAIVHPQINPVALDLGMIELHWYGLMYLFAFVVAYFLAWVRTKSRTDFTPEMVSDLVFFGSVGVILGGRIGYVLLYNFGELIANPLYLFRVWEGGMSFHGGFVGVLLAMWYFAHKYKKAPFTVLDFIAPCVPTGLFFGRIGNFINGELWGRISYADVSHLMYFPQAARVDFEMIQANPALQDITANIGGYLLLPRHPSQLYQAATEGILLFVVLWWFSAKPRPRYAVSAVFLLVYGLSRFITEFFRQPDVGYALIFGWMSKGQLYSLPMIIAGVVLMVMAYQKQIYDWNKIK
;
A
#
# COMPACT_ATOMS: atom_id res chain seq x y z
N MET A 1 6.25 20.98 -20.64
CA MET A 1 7.47 20.87 -19.80
C MET A 1 7.15 20.08 -18.53
N ALA A 2 7.88 18.98 -18.31
CA ALA A 2 7.78 18.16 -17.10
C ALA A 2 8.32 18.89 -15.85
N ILE A 3 7.89 18.46 -14.67
CA ILE A 3 8.14 19.13 -13.38
C ILE A 3 9.29 18.45 -12.64
N VAL A 4 10.17 19.20 -11.99
CA VAL A 4 11.19 18.57 -11.12
C VAL A 4 10.56 18.17 -9.79
N HIS A 5 10.80 16.94 -9.33
CA HIS A 5 10.37 16.50 -8.01
C HIS A 5 10.88 17.48 -6.93
N PRO A 6 10.04 17.95 -5.98
CA PRO A 6 10.35 19.06 -5.06
C PRO A 6 11.52 18.85 -4.09
N GLN A 7 12.16 17.68 -4.08
CA GLN A 7 13.29 17.36 -3.20
C GLN A 7 12.97 17.58 -1.72
N ILE A 8 11.82 17.07 -1.28
CA ILE A 8 11.39 17.14 0.12
C ILE A 8 12.42 16.40 0.98
N ASN A 9 12.91 17.04 2.04
CA ASN A 9 13.79 16.39 2.99
C ASN A 9 13.03 15.21 3.64
N PRO A 10 13.54 13.96 3.58
CA PRO A 10 12.88 12.81 4.20
C PRO A 10 12.81 12.89 5.73
N VAL A 11 13.69 13.66 6.36
CA VAL A 11 13.63 13.99 7.79
C VAL A 11 12.62 15.12 7.99
N ALA A 12 11.54 14.80 8.68
CA ALA A 12 10.47 15.73 9.02
C ALA A 12 10.84 16.64 10.20
N LEU A 13 11.55 16.08 11.19
CA LEU A 13 12.04 16.80 12.35
C LEU A 13 13.33 16.17 12.87
N ASP A 14 14.36 16.99 13.03
CA ASP A 14 15.63 16.60 13.64
C ASP A 14 15.67 17.08 15.09
N LEU A 15 15.78 16.14 16.03
CA LEU A 15 15.91 16.39 17.47
C LEU A 15 17.34 16.13 17.98
N GLY A 16 18.33 16.08 17.09
CA GLY A 16 19.73 15.78 17.37
C GLY A 16 20.01 14.28 17.47
N MET A 17 19.57 13.63 18.55
CA MET A 17 19.81 12.18 18.74
C MET A 17 18.78 11.28 18.06
N ILE A 18 17.65 11.87 17.64
CA ILE A 18 16.52 11.16 17.05
C ILE A 18 16.00 11.97 15.86
N GLU A 19 15.96 11.33 14.70
CA GLU A 19 15.39 11.90 13.47
C GLU A 19 14.00 11.29 13.21
N LEU A 20 12.98 12.14 13.18
CA LEU A 20 11.64 11.74 12.78
C LEU A 20 11.53 11.83 11.26
N HIS A 21 11.30 10.69 10.62
CA HIS A 21 11.16 10.59 9.18
C HIS A 21 9.71 10.73 8.74
N TRP A 22 9.47 11.38 7.59
CA TRP A 22 8.12 11.49 7.00
C TRP A 22 7.46 10.14 6.79
N TYR A 23 8.23 9.13 6.40
CA TYR A 23 7.70 7.78 6.19
C TYR A 23 7.07 7.19 7.46
N GLY A 24 7.72 7.38 8.62
CA GLY A 24 7.18 7.00 9.92
C GLY A 24 5.93 7.79 10.29
N LEU A 25 5.94 9.10 10.04
CA LEU A 25 4.77 9.96 10.27
C LEU A 25 3.59 9.58 9.37
N MET A 26 3.83 9.21 8.12
CA MET A 26 2.79 8.73 7.20
C MET A 26 2.12 7.45 7.71
N TYR A 27 2.89 6.50 8.26
CA TYR A 27 2.31 5.33 8.93
C TYR A 27 1.50 5.71 10.17
N LEU A 28 2.00 6.64 10.99
CA LEU A 28 1.25 7.12 12.16
C LEU A 28 -0.09 7.74 11.72
N PHE A 29 -0.09 8.60 10.70
CA PHE A 29 -1.32 9.18 10.17
C PHE A 29 -2.26 8.12 9.60
N ALA A 30 -1.75 7.09 8.92
CA ALA A 30 -2.57 5.97 8.48
C ALA A 30 -3.28 5.29 9.65
N PHE A 31 -2.59 4.97 10.73
CA PHE A 31 -3.21 4.33 11.90
C PHE A 31 -4.20 5.24 12.62
N VAL A 32 -3.86 6.52 12.80
CA VAL A 32 -4.74 7.50 13.46
C VAL A 32 -6.04 7.70 12.67
N VAL A 33 -5.93 7.89 11.35
CA VAL A 33 -7.10 8.08 10.47
C VAL A 33 -7.91 6.78 10.40
N ALA A 34 -7.27 5.62 10.25
CA ALA A 34 -7.97 4.32 10.26
C ALA A 34 -8.72 4.09 11.57
N TYR A 35 -8.11 4.40 12.73
CA TYR A 35 -8.75 4.32 14.03
C TYR A 35 -9.97 5.23 14.11
N PHE A 36 -9.81 6.50 13.76
CA PHE A 36 -10.90 7.47 13.78
C PHE A 36 -12.07 7.03 12.89
N LEU A 37 -11.80 6.59 11.67
CA LEU A 37 -12.82 6.10 10.75
C LEU A 37 -13.52 4.84 11.27
N ALA A 38 -12.77 3.87 11.79
CA ALA A 38 -13.35 2.67 12.38
C ALA A 38 -14.22 3.00 13.61
N TRP A 39 -13.80 3.95 14.45
CA TRP A 39 -14.59 4.47 15.56
C TRP A 39 -15.87 5.16 15.08
N VAL A 40 -15.81 6.00 14.05
CA VAL A 40 -17.02 6.62 13.47
C VAL A 40 -18.02 5.55 13.02
N ARG A 41 -17.55 4.43 12.46
CA ARG A 41 -18.43 3.33 12.02
C ARG A 41 -19.17 2.67 13.17
N THR A 42 -18.59 2.57 14.37
CA THR A 42 -19.29 1.99 15.54
C THR A 42 -20.51 2.81 15.96
N LYS A 43 -20.60 4.09 15.58
CA LYS A 43 -21.81 4.90 15.82
C LYS A 43 -23.02 4.43 15.02
N SER A 44 -22.79 3.78 13.89
CA SER A 44 -23.84 3.28 12.98
C SER A 44 -24.04 1.77 13.04
N ARG A 45 -23.24 1.07 13.87
CA ARG A 45 -23.10 -0.38 13.89
C ARG A 45 -23.07 -0.89 15.32
N THR A 46 -23.92 -1.86 15.64
CA THR A 46 -23.98 -2.46 16.98
C THR A 46 -23.03 -3.66 17.14
N ASP A 47 -22.44 -4.15 16.05
CA ASP A 47 -21.60 -5.34 16.07
C ASP A 47 -20.15 -5.06 16.49
N PHE A 48 -19.70 -3.80 16.57
CA PHE A 48 -18.38 -3.42 17.06
C PHE A 48 -18.46 -2.30 18.10
N THR A 49 -17.67 -2.39 19.16
CA THR A 49 -17.54 -1.33 20.17
C THR A 49 -16.25 -0.51 19.95
N PRO A 50 -16.13 0.70 20.52
CA PRO A 50 -14.90 1.49 20.50
C PRO A 50 -13.67 0.77 21.04
N GLU A 51 -13.83 -0.06 22.08
CA GLU A 51 -12.76 -0.87 22.67
C GLU A 51 -12.28 -1.91 21.66
N MET A 52 -13.22 -2.56 20.96
CA MET A 52 -12.90 -3.50 19.89
C MET A 52 -12.15 -2.83 18.74
N VAL A 53 -12.47 -1.58 18.40
CA VAL A 53 -11.72 -0.81 17.39
C VAL A 53 -10.28 -0.54 17.85
N SER A 54 -10.10 -0.18 19.13
CA SER A 54 -8.79 0.05 19.72
C SER A 54 -7.92 -1.21 19.65
N ASP A 55 -8.48 -2.35 20.05
CA ASP A 55 -7.83 -3.66 19.96
C ASP A 55 -7.51 -4.04 18.51
N LEU A 56 -8.44 -3.79 17.57
CA LEU A 56 -8.27 -4.13 16.17
C LEU A 56 -7.08 -3.39 15.54
N VAL A 57 -6.98 -2.08 15.79
CA VAL A 57 -5.85 -1.26 15.32
C VAL A 57 -4.55 -1.66 16.00
N PHE A 58 -4.58 -1.91 17.31
CA PHE A 58 -3.41 -2.37 18.06
C PHE A 58 -2.87 -3.69 17.50
N PHE A 59 -3.69 -4.75 17.44
CA PHE A 59 -3.26 -6.04 16.91
C PHE A 59 -2.85 -5.94 15.44
N GLY A 60 -3.56 -5.13 14.64
CA GLY A 60 -3.18 -4.84 13.26
C GLY A 60 -1.77 -4.24 13.15
N SER A 61 -1.47 -3.19 13.93
CA SER A 61 -0.15 -2.53 13.94
C SER A 61 0.96 -3.48 14.40
N VAL A 62 0.72 -4.26 15.45
CA VAL A 62 1.67 -5.28 15.94
C VAL A 62 1.91 -6.34 14.86
N GLY A 63 0.84 -6.78 14.19
CA GLY A 63 0.92 -7.73 13.08
C GLY A 63 1.78 -7.21 11.92
N VAL A 64 1.60 -5.95 11.50
CA VAL A 64 2.43 -5.33 10.45
C VAL A 64 3.89 -5.25 10.88
N ILE A 65 4.17 -4.75 12.09
CA ILE A 65 5.53 -4.49 12.55
C ILE A 65 6.28 -5.81 12.79
N LEU A 66 5.71 -6.71 13.58
CA LEU A 66 6.35 -7.99 13.88
C LEU A 66 6.43 -8.87 12.64
N GLY A 67 5.33 -8.99 11.89
CA GLY A 67 5.31 -9.77 10.66
C GLY A 67 6.31 -9.25 9.64
N GLY A 68 6.36 -7.93 9.45
CA GLY A 68 7.28 -7.30 8.52
C GLY A 68 8.75 -7.52 8.90
N ARG A 69 9.08 -7.38 10.19
CA ARG A 69 10.44 -7.60 10.68
C ARG A 69 10.85 -9.07 10.60
N ILE A 70 10.03 -9.97 11.13
CA ILE A 70 10.28 -11.42 11.10
C ILE A 70 10.41 -11.90 9.66
N GLY A 71 9.48 -11.50 8.78
CA GLY A 71 9.53 -11.87 7.38
C GLY A 71 10.75 -11.31 6.66
N TYR A 72 11.21 -10.10 7.01
CA TYR A 72 12.44 -9.54 6.44
C TYR A 72 13.66 -10.37 6.82
N VAL A 73 13.82 -10.63 8.11
CA VAL A 73 14.99 -11.35 8.64
C VAL A 73 15.02 -12.78 8.12
N LEU A 74 13.88 -13.49 8.11
CA LEU A 74 13.82 -14.87 7.65
C LEU A 74 14.02 -15.03 6.13
N LEU A 75 13.47 -14.12 5.32
CA LEU A 75 13.48 -14.28 3.86
C LEU A 75 14.69 -13.65 3.19
N TYR A 76 15.26 -12.59 3.76
CA TYR A 76 16.31 -11.80 3.12
C TYR A 76 17.64 -11.79 3.89
N ASN A 77 17.63 -12.02 5.20
CA ASN A 77 18.84 -11.92 6.05
C ASN A 77 18.97 -13.07 7.05
N PHE A 78 18.65 -14.30 6.62
CA PHE A 78 18.63 -15.46 7.51
C PHE A 78 20.02 -15.79 8.08
N GLY A 79 21.09 -15.56 7.30
CA GLY A 79 22.46 -15.74 7.77
C GLY A 79 22.81 -14.87 8.98
N GLU A 80 22.35 -13.61 8.98
CA GLU A 80 22.57 -12.68 10.08
C GLU A 80 21.82 -13.10 11.35
N LEU A 81 20.62 -13.68 11.20
CA LEU A 81 19.88 -14.24 12.33
C LEU A 81 20.63 -15.40 13.00
N ILE A 82 21.28 -16.27 12.21
CA ILE A 82 22.07 -17.39 12.74
C ILE A 82 23.30 -16.87 13.47
N ALA A 83 24.00 -15.89 12.89
CA ALA A 83 25.20 -15.29 13.48
C ALA A 83 24.87 -14.50 14.76
N ASN A 84 23.72 -13.81 14.77
CA ASN A 84 23.31 -12.94 15.85
C ASN A 84 21.78 -12.92 16.01
N PRO A 85 21.22 -13.74 16.91
CA PRO A 85 19.77 -13.80 17.12
C PRO A 85 19.14 -12.47 17.55
N LEU A 86 19.91 -11.58 18.19
CA LEU A 86 19.43 -10.25 18.60
C LEU A 86 19.20 -9.31 17.41
N TYR A 87 19.72 -9.65 16.21
CA TYR A 87 19.44 -8.92 14.98
C TYR A 87 17.94 -8.79 14.72
N LEU A 88 17.14 -9.79 15.09
CA LEU A 88 15.69 -9.74 14.91
C LEU A 88 15.04 -8.48 15.52
N PHE A 89 15.56 -8.00 16.66
CA PHE A 89 14.99 -6.87 17.40
C PHE A 89 15.50 -5.49 16.94
N ARG A 90 16.50 -5.44 16.06
CA ARG A 90 17.12 -4.19 15.57
C ARG A 90 16.27 -3.51 14.50
N VAL A 91 15.03 -3.15 14.84
CA VAL A 91 14.07 -2.53 13.92
C VAL A 91 14.49 -1.13 13.46
N TRP A 92 15.37 -0.46 14.21
CA TRP A 92 15.91 0.86 13.88
C TRP A 92 16.91 0.83 12.72
N GLU A 93 17.50 -0.34 12.40
CA GLU A 93 18.37 -0.51 11.22
C GLU A 93 17.56 -0.61 9.91
N GLY A 94 16.24 -0.44 9.98
CA GLY A 94 15.33 -0.65 8.86
C GLY A 94 15.13 -2.13 8.55
N GLY A 95 14.66 -2.44 7.34
CA GLY A 95 14.42 -3.82 6.90
C GLY A 95 13.06 -4.36 7.34
N MET A 96 12.09 -4.24 6.44
CA MET A 96 10.71 -4.71 6.62
C MET A 96 10.25 -5.42 5.34
N SER A 97 9.62 -6.58 5.49
CA SER A 97 9.07 -7.36 4.38
C SER A 97 7.58 -7.07 4.24
N PHE A 98 7.15 -6.70 3.04
CA PHE A 98 5.72 -6.58 2.74
C PHE A 98 4.98 -7.90 2.97
N HIS A 99 5.52 -9.02 2.46
CA HIS A 99 4.91 -10.35 2.60
C HIS A 99 4.79 -10.76 4.08
N GLY A 100 5.84 -10.49 4.86
CA GLY A 100 5.83 -10.73 6.29
C GLY A 100 4.77 -9.91 7.01
N GLY A 101 4.68 -8.61 6.72
CA GLY A 101 3.68 -7.72 7.30
C GLY A 101 2.26 -8.14 6.92
N PHE A 102 2.02 -8.53 5.67
CA PHE A 102 0.73 -9.04 5.20
C PHE A 102 0.28 -10.28 5.97
N VAL A 103 1.16 -11.30 6.09
CA VAL A 103 0.86 -12.51 6.87
C VAL A 103 0.63 -12.18 8.35
N GLY A 104 1.46 -11.30 8.92
CA GLY A 104 1.31 -10.85 10.30
C GLY A 104 -0.04 -10.19 10.58
N VAL A 105 -0.55 -9.36 9.66
CA VAL A 105 -1.90 -8.78 9.76
C VAL A 105 -2.97 -9.84 9.64
N LEU A 106 -2.87 -10.79 8.71
CA LEU A 106 -3.87 -11.86 8.59
C LEU A 106 -3.97 -12.70 9.87
N LEU A 107 -2.83 -13.02 10.49
CA LEU A 107 -2.78 -13.71 11.80
C LEU A 107 -3.39 -12.85 12.91
N ALA A 108 -3.10 -11.54 12.92
CA ALA A 108 -3.70 -10.61 13.88
C ALA A 108 -5.23 -10.51 13.73
N MET A 109 -5.74 -10.44 12.50
CA MET A 109 -7.18 -10.41 12.22
C MET A 109 -7.84 -11.74 12.59
N TRP A 110 -7.17 -12.85 12.33
CA TRP A 110 -7.61 -14.18 12.75
C TRP A 110 -7.69 -14.28 14.27
N TYR A 111 -6.64 -13.87 15.00
CA TYR A 111 -6.64 -13.84 16.46
C TYR A 111 -7.75 -12.94 17.02
N PHE A 112 -7.92 -11.73 16.46
CA PHE A 112 -8.98 -10.81 16.85
C PHE A 112 -10.37 -11.44 16.67
N ALA A 113 -10.61 -12.09 15.54
CA ALA A 113 -11.87 -12.78 15.26
C ALA A 113 -12.17 -13.85 16.33
N HIS A 114 -11.16 -14.63 16.75
CA HIS A 114 -11.31 -15.64 17.81
C HIS A 114 -11.57 -15.01 19.17
N LYS A 115 -10.78 -14.00 19.55
CA LYS A 115 -10.91 -13.28 20.83
C LYS A 115 -12.33 -12.75 21.05
N TYR A 116 -12.94 -12.23 19.98
CA TYR A 116 -14.27 -11.62 20.04
C TYR A 116 -15.40 -12.48 19.47
N LYS A 117 -15.15 -13.77 19.22
CA LYS A 117 -16.15 -14.73 18.69
C LYS A 117 -16.85 -14.22 17.41
N LYS A 118 -16.10 -13.59 16.52
CA LYS A 118 -16.57 -13.11 15.22
C LYS A 118 -16.12 -14.02 14.10
N ALA A 119 -16.89 -14.05 13.01
CA ALA A 119 -16.40 -14.67 11.79
C ALA A 119 -15.26 -13.82 11.20
N PRO A 120 -14.20 -14.42 10.62
CA PRO A 120 -13.07 -13.67 10.07
C PRO A 120 -13.49 -12.59 9.05
N PHE A 121 -14.42 -12.92 8.15
CA PHE A 121 -14.90 -11.96 7.16
C PHE A 121 -15.78 -10.84 7.72
N THR A 122 -16.37 -11.01 8.91
CA THR A 122 -17.02 -9.89 9.61
C THR A 122 -15.98 -8.84 10.02
N VAL A 123 -14.79 -9.28 10.46
CA VAL A 123 -13.67 -8.41 10.81
C VAL A 123 -13.09 -7.75 9.56
N LEU A 124 -12.85 -8.53 8.50
CA LEU A 124 -12.32 -8.01 7.24
C LEU A 124 -13.28 -7.01 6.57
N ASP A 125 -14.58 -7.30 6.51
CA ASP A 125 -15.57 -6.38 5.95
C ASP A 125 -15.71 -5.09 6.78
N PHE A 126 -15.51 -5.18 8.10
CA PHE A 126 -15.55 -4.01 8.98
C PHE A 126 -14.37 -3.07 8.72
N ILE A 127 -13.15 -3.61 8.63
CA ILE A 127 -11.92 -2.82 8.51
C ILE A 127 -11.56 -2.44 7.08
N ALA A 128 -12.03 -3.17 6.06
CA ALA A 128 -11.70 -2.94 4.65
C ALA A 128 -11.86 -1.48 4.20
N PRO A 129 -12.91 -0.72 4.58
CA PRO A 129 -13.03 0.70 4.23
C PRO A 129 -11.96 1.62 4.85
N CYS A 130 -11.25 1.16 5.87
CA CYS A 130 -10.18 1.92 6.53
C CYS A 130 -8.80 1.63 5.93
N VAL A 131 -8.61 0.45 5.30
CA VAL A 131 -7.35 0.03 4.66
C VAL A 131 -6.79 1.04 3.64
N PRO A 132 -7.62 1.71 2.80
CA PRO A 132 -7.10 2.66 1.81
C PRO A 132 -6.37 3.86 2.41
N THR A 133 -6.57 4.18 3.69
CA THR A 133 -5.80 5.22 4.37
C THR A 133 -4.32 4.87 4.44
N GLY A 134 -3.99 3.62 4.77
CA GLY A 134 -2.61 3.12 4.75
C GLY A 134 -2.00 3.11 3.36
N LEU A 135 -2.79 2.75 2.35
CA LEU A 135 -2.36 2.80 0.95
C LEU A 135 -2.08 4.25 0.52
N PHE A 136 -2.98 5.18 0.83
CA PHE A 136 -2.81 6.60 0.52
C PHE A 136 -1.54 7.16 1.17
N PHE A 137 -1.44 7.13 2.50
CA PHE A 137 -0.30 7.73 3.21
C PHE A 137 1.02 7.03 2.87
N GLY A 138 1.01 5.70 2.67
CA GLY A 138 2.20 4.99 2.20
C GLY A 138 2.69 5.51 0.85
N ARG A 139 1.78 5.75 -0.11
CA ARG A 139 2.13 6.31 -1.43
C ARG A 139 2.56 7.76 -1.38
N ILE A 140 1.98 8.56 -0.49
CA ILE A 140 2.47 9.92 -0.21
C ILE A 140 3.88 9.86 0.39
N GLY A 141 4.16 8.91 1.30
CA GLY A 141 5.50 8.68 1.82
C GLY A 141 6.51 8.32 0.73
N ASN A 142 6.13 7.43 -0.20
CA ASN A 142 7.00 7.10 -1.35
C ASN A 142 7.25 8.33 -2.23
N PHE A 143 6.23 9.18 -2.44
CA PHE A 143 6.41 10.42 -3.18
C PHE A 143 7.36 11.38 -2.45
N ILE A 144 7.20 11.61 -1.15
CA ILE A 144 8.09 12.47 -0.34
C ILE A 144 9.54 12.00 -0.43
N ASN A 145 9.78 10.70 -0.27
CA ASN A 145 11.11 10.10 -0.40
C ASN A 145 11.65 10.12 -1.85
N GLY A 146 10.80 10.49 -2.81
CA GLY A 146 11.11 10.48 -4.22
C GLY A 146 11.44 9.08 -4.73
N GLU A 147 10.78 8.02 -4.24
CA GLU A 147 11.02 6.61 -4.58
C GLU A 147 9.81 5.95 -5.27
N LEU A 148 10.00 4.78 -5.91
CA LEU A 148 8.94 4.05 -6.64
C LEU A 148 8.29 4.86 -7.78
N TRP A 149 9.10 5.66 -8.48
CA TRP A 149 8.70 6.40 -9.68
C TRP A 149 8.26 5.46 -10.82
N GLY A 150 7.51 6.04 -11.76
CA GLY A 150 6.93 5.30 -12.89
C GLY A 150 7.86 5.11 -14.08
N ARG A 151 7.29 4.59 -15.17
CA ARG A 151 7.95 4.44 -16.47
C ARG A 151 8.34 5.80 -17.03
N ILE A 152 9.40 5.79 -17.83
CA ILE A 152 9.73 6.91 -18.71
C ILE A 152 8.63 7.08 -19.77
N SER A 153 8.40 8.31 -20.20
CA SER A 153 7.46 8.61 -21.28
C SER A 153 8.03 9.67 -22.21
N TYR A 154 7.78 9.50 -23.51
CA TYR A 154 8.29 10.35 -24.58
C TYR A 154 7.39 11.57 -24.84
N ALA A 155 6.22 11.64 -24.19
CA ALA A 155 5.26 12.71 -24.42
C ALA A 155 5.59 13.95 -23.58
N ASP A 156 5.58 15.14 -24.20
CA ASP A 156 5.67 16.42 -23.48
C ASP A 156 4.33 16.75 -22.79
N VAL A 157 3.99 15.95 -21.79
CA VAL A 157 2.82 16.15 -20.92
C VAL A 157 3.25 16.78 -19.61
N SER A 158 2.51 17.82 -19.20
CA SER A 158 2.84 18.69 -18.05
C SER A 158 2.85 18.01 -16.68
N HIS A 159 2.40 16.75 -16.58
CA HIS A 159 2.32 16.02 -15.31
C HIS A 159 3.43 14.97 -15.13
N LEU A 160 4.33 14.79 -16.10
CA LEU A 160 5.53 13.99 -15.90
C LEU A 160 6.50 14.72 -14.96
N MET A 161 7.34 13.94 -14.30
CA MET A 161 8.31 14.45 -13.35
C MET A 161 9.71 13.92 -13.57
N TYR A 162 10.70 14.78 -13.34
CA TYR A 162 12.10 14.40 -13.21
C TYR A 162 12.41 14.10 -11.74
N PHE A 163 12.91 12.90 -11.47
CA PHE A 163 13.29 12.46 -10.13
C PHE A 163 14.81 12.39 -10.03
N PRO A 164 15.50 13.34 -9.36
CA PRO A 164 16.94 13.26 -9.09
C PRO A 164 17.38 11.94 -8.43
N GLN A 165 16.52 11.34 -7.60
CA GLN A 165 16.72 10.02 -7.00
C GLN A 165 16.89 8.90 -8.05
N ALA A 166 16.38 9.10 -9.27
CA ALA A 166 16.51 8.17 -10.38
C ALA A 166 17.80 8.34 -11.20
N ALA A 167 18.65 9.34 -10.91
CA ALA A 167 19.79 9.72 -11.76
C ALA A 167 20.70 8.54 -12.14
N ARG A 168 21.00 7.64 -11.20
CA ARG A 168 21.82 6.44 -11.48
C ARG A 168 21.13 5.51 -12.47
N VAL A 169 19.84 5.23 -12.27
CA VAL A 169 19.05 4.35 -13.13
C VAL A 169 18.85 4.98 -14.51
N ASP A 170 18.62 6.29 -14.56
CA ASP A 170 18.49 7.03 -15.82
C ASP A 170 19.80 6.96 -16.62
N PHE A 171 20.95 7.16 -15.97
CA PHE A 171 22.25 7.01 -16.61
C PHE A 171 22.46 5.60 -17.20
N GLU A 172 22.16 4.56 -16.43
CA GLU A 172 22.24 3.16 -16.91
C GLU A 172 21.32 2.91 -18.12
N MET A 173 20.10 3.46 -18.10
CA MET A 173 19.15 3.34 -19.21
C MET A 173 19.63 4.08 -20.46
N ILE A 174 20.18 5.28 -20.31
CA ILE A 174 20.70 6.09 -21.43
C ILE A 174 21.91 5.40 -22.07
N GLN A 175 22.78 4.78 -21.28
CA GLN A 175 23.91 4.00 -21.80
C GLN A 175 23.43 2.76 -22.58
N ALA A 176 22.42 2.07 -22.07
CA ALA A 176 21.85 0.89 -22.73
C ALA A 176 21.03 1.25 -24.00
N ASN A 177 20.43 2.43 -24.04
CA ASN A 177 19.66 2.93 -25.18
C ASN A 177 19.94 4.42 -25.43
N PRO A 178 20.94 4.75 -26.27
CA PRO A 178 21.32 6.13 -26.56
C PRO A 178 20.20 7.01 -27.14
N ALA A 179 19.17 6.42 -27.77
CA ALA A 179 18.01 7.16 -28.26
C ALA A 179 17.21 7.85 -27.14
N LEU A 180 17.40 7.43 -25.88
CA LEU A 180 16.78 8.09 -24.74
C LEU A 180 17.35 9.49 -24.47
N GLN A 181 18.52 9.84 -25.00
CA GLN A 181 19.12 11.17 -24.84
C GLN A 181 18.19 12.28 -25.33
N ASP A 182 17.42 12.01 -26.39
CA ASP A 182 16.51 12.98 -27.02
C ASP A 182 15.41 13.50 -26.09
N ILE A 183 15.06 12.73 -25.05
CA ILE A 183 14.03 13.10 -24.07
C ILE A 183 14.59 13.49 -22.71
N THR A 184 15.92 13.55 -22.57
CA THR A 184 16.55 13.94 -21.30
C THR A 184 16.47 15.44 -21.05
N ALA A 185 16.50 15.82 -19.78
CA ALA A 185 16.78 17.19 -19.37
C ALA A 185 17.97 17.21 -18.40
N ASN A 186 18.85 18.22 -18.55
CA ASN A 186 19.90 18.46 -17.58
C ASN A 186 19.34 19.25 -16.39
N ILE A 187 19.29 18.62 -15.23
CA ILE A 187 18.76 19.21 -14.00
C ILE A 187 19.80 18.97 -12.89
N GLY A 188 20.35 20.06 -12.38
CA GLY A 188 21.34 19.99 -11.29
C GLY A 188 22.60 19.19 -11.64
N GLY A 189 22.99 19.12 -12.92
CA GLY A 189 24.14 18.35 -13.38
C GLY A 189 23.84 16.88 -13.70
N TYR A 190 22.60 16.43 -13.54
CA TYR A 190 22.16 15.09 -13.89
C TYR A 190 21.34 15.10 -15.19
N LEU A 191 21.58 14.14 -16.08
CA LEU A 191 20.69 13.85 -17.20
C LEU A 191 19.55 12.97 -16.71
N LEU A 192 18.37 13.57 -16.58
CA LEU A 192 17.19 12.90 -16.03
C LEU A 192 16.17 12.59 -17.13
N LEU A 193 15.47 11.46 -16.97
CA LEU A 193 14.39 11.05 -17.86
C LEU A 193 13.02 11.45 -17.27
N PRO A 194 12.07 11.92 -18.08
CA PRO A 194 10.75 12.30 -17.63
C PRO A 194 9.92 11.05 -17.32
N ARG A 195 9.39 10.96 -16.10
CA ARG A 195 8.72 9.77 -15.57
C ARG A 195 7.32 10.08 -15.06
N HIS A 196 6.43 9.11 -15.13
CA HIS A 196 5.14 9.23 -14.46
C HIS A 196 5.33 9.22 -12.93
N PRO A 197 4.73 10.17 -12.17
CA PRO A 197 4.67 10.09 -10.71
C PRO A 197 3.65 9.03 -10.26
N SER A 198 3.96 7.75 -10.54
CA SER A 198 3.04 6.63 -10.32
C SER A 198 2.60 6.44 -8.85
N GLN A 199 3.38 6.99 -7.92
CA GLN A 199 3.03 7.07 -6.50
C GLN A 199 1.75 7.89 -6.30
N LEU A 200 1.65 9.05 -6.97
CA LEU A 200 0.46 9.90 -6.91
C LEU A 200 -0.74 9.25 -7.59
N TYR A 201 -0.53 8.51 -8.68
CA TYR A 201 -1.62 7.77 -9.32
C TYR A 201 -2.17 6.68 -8.40
N GLN A 202 -1.27 5.94 -7.72
CA GLN A 202 -1.68 4.92 -6.74
C GLN A 202 -2.30 5.55 -5.49
N ALA A 203 -1.80 6.68 -5.00
CA ALA A 203 -2.45 7.42 -3.91
C ALA A 203 -3.88 7.83 -4.31
N ALA A 204 -4.09 8.27 -5.54
CA ALA A 204 -5.41 8.63 -6.05
C ALA A 204 -6.34 7.40 -6.23
N THR A 205 -5.85 6.30 -6.81
CA THR A 205 -6.70 5.14 -7.15
C THR A 205 -6.80 4.11 -6.03
N GLU A 206 -5.67 3.63 -5.51
CA GLU A 206 -5.60 2.65 -4.41
C GLU A 206 -5.91 3.29 -3.04
N GLY A 207 -5.73 4.61 -2.91
CA GLY A 207 -6.05 5.38 -1.71
C GLY A 207 -7.44 6.03 -1.77
N ILE A 208 -7.55 7.16 -2.47
CA ILE A 208 -8.75 8.02 -2.44
C ILE A 208 -9.96 7.34 -3.10
N LEU A 209 -9.85 6.88 -4.35
CA LEU A 209 -10.95 6.25 -5.07
C LEU A 209 -11.44 4.99 -4.34
N LEU A 210 -10.51 4.12 -3.94
CA LEU A 210 -10.83 2.92 -3.19
C LEU A 210 -11.53 3.25 -1.85
N PHE A 211 -11.05 4.28 -1.12
CA PHE A 211 -11.71 4.77 0.09
C PHE A 211 -13.15 5.20 -0.20
N VAL A 212 -13.37 6.07 -1.18
CA VAL A 212 -14.70 6.61 -1.51
C VAL A 212 -15.66 5.48 -1.87
N VAL A 213 -15.23 4.53 -2.71
CA VAL A 213 -16.06 3.39 -3.12
C VAL A 213 -16.42 2.51 -1.93
N LEU A 214 -15.45 2.15 -1.09
CA LEU A 214 -15.69 1.27 0.06
C LEU A 214 -16.51 1.95 1.15
N TRP A 215 -16.21 3.21 1.45
CA TRP A 215 -16.93 3.99 2.45
C TRP A 215 -18.40 4.14 2.05
N TRP A 216 -18.66 4.52 0.79
CA TRP A 216 -20.01 4.61 0.25
C TRP A 216 -20.73 3.24 0.21
N PHE A 217 -20.08 2.21 -0.33
CA PHE A 217 -20.68 0.89 -0.49
C PHE A 217 -21.07 0.27 0.85
N SER A 218 -20.21 0.43 1.86
CA SER A 218 -20.38 -0.14 3.19
C SER A 218 -21.15 0.74 4.18
N ALA A 219 -21.65 1.91 3.75
CA ALA A 219 -22.52 2.78 4.54
C ALA A 219 -23.93 2.19 4.76
N LYS A 220 -24.28 1.12 4.04
CA LYS A 220 -25.52 0.34 4.20
C LYS A 220 -25.20 -1.08 4.63
N PRO A 221 -26.12 -1.80 5.30
CA PRO A 221 -25.95 -3.23 5.56
C PRO A 221 -25.68 -3.99 4.28
N ARG A 222 -24.61 -4.78 4.27
CA ARG A 222 -24.21 -5.66 3.17
C ARG A 222 -24.05 -7.07 3.71
N PRO A 223 -24.34 -8.10 2.89
CA PRO A 223 -24.04 -9.45 3.31
C PRO A 223 -22.54 -9.62 3.51
N ARG A 224 -22.15 -10.48 4.47
CA ARG A 224 -20.77 -10.87 4.73
C ARG A 224 -20.08 -11.25 3.42
N TYR A 225 -18.77 -11.00 3.33
CA TYR A 225 -17.91 -11.11 2.15
C TYR A 225 -18.02 -9.95 1.14
N ALA A 226 -19.14 -9.22 1.09
CA ALA A 226 -19.36 -8.25 0.01
C ALA A 226 -18.40 -7.05 0.06
N VAL A 227 -18.07 -6.54 1.25
CA VAL A 227 -17.19 -5.36 1.36
C VAL A 227 -15.75 -5.75 1.01
N SER A 228 -15.28 -6.90 1.51
CA SER A 228 -13.99 -7.49 1.14
C SER A 228 -13.90 -7.78 -0.37
N ALA A 229 -15.00 -8.25 -0.97
CA ALA A 229 -15.08 -8.47 -2.41
C ALA A 229 -14.91 -7.17 -3.20
N VAL A 230 -15.59 -6.09 -2.82
CA VAL A 230 -15.41 -4.76 -3.44
C VAL A 230 -13.98 -4.28 -3.27
N PHE A 231 -13.37 -4.46 -2.09
CA PHE A 231 -11.97 -4.09 -1.86
C PHE A 231 -11.06 -4.80 -2.87
N LEU A 232 -11.17 -6.11 -3.00
CA LEU A 232 -10.33 -6.90 -3.91
C LEU A 232 -10.53 -6.53 -5.37
N LEU A 233 -11.78 -6.31 -5.80
CA LEU A 233 -12.10 -5.92 -7.17
C LEU A 233 -11.54 -4.54 -7.51
N VAL A 234 -11.83 -3.53 -6.69
CA VAL A 234 -11.45 -2.15 -6.96
C VAL A 234 -9.94 -1.96 -6.81
N TYR A 235 -9.33 -2.55 -5.78
CA TYR A 235 -7.87 -2.54 -5.62
C TYR A 235 -7.20 -3.29 -6.77
N GLY A 236 -7.64 -4.50 -7.10
CA GLY A 236 -7.06 -5.32 -8.17
C GLY A 236 -7.14 -4.63 -9.53
N LEU A 237 -8.28 -4.03 -9.88
CA LEU A 237 -8.43 -3.25 -11.11
C LEU A 237 -7.56 -1.99 -11.11
N SER A 238 -7.56 -1.23 -10.01
CA SER A 238 -6.72 -0.03 -9.87
C SER A 238 -5.24 -0.37 -10.02
N ARG A 239 -4.82 -1.49 -9.41
CA ARG A 239 -3.45 -1.98 -9.48
C ARG A 239 -3.08 -2.40 -10.90
N PHE A 240 -3.95 -3.19 -11.55
CA PHE A 240 -3.73 -3.62 -12.92
C PHE A 240 -3.55 -2.44 -13.89
N ILE A 241 -4.36 -1.39 -13.72
CA ILE A 241 -4.31 -0.17 -14.55
C ILE A 241 -3.06 0.66 -14.24
N THR A 242 -2.77 0.94 -12.97
CA THR A 242 -1.63 1.81 -12.59
C THR A 242 -0.28 1.20 -12.95
N GLU A 243 -0.21 -0.12 -13.05
CA GLU A 243 0.99 -0.86 -13.40
C GLU A 243 1.44 -0.65 -14.86
N PHE A 244 0.56 -0.16 -15.76
CA PHE A 244 0.98 0.34 -17.08
C PHE A 244 1.89 1.58 -16.98
N PHE A 245 1.76 2.36 -15.91
CA PHE A 245 2.57 3.56 -15.66
C PHE A 245 3.73 3.30 -14.70
N ARG A 246 3.83 2.12 -14.10
CA ARG A 246 4.94 1.76 -13.20
C ARG A 246 6.11 1.17 -13.96
N GLN A 247 7.32 1.55 -13.57
CA GLN A 247 8.52 0.89 -14.07
C GLN A 247 8.52 -0.58 -13.61
N PRO A 248 8.69 -1.55 -14.53
CA PRO A 248 8.86 -2.94 -14.17
C PRO A 248 10.07 -3.14 -13.25
N ASP A 249 9.97 -4.11 -12.34
CA ASP A 249 11.06 -4.46 -11.45
C ASP A 249 12.31 -4.88 -12.25
N VAL A 250 13.47 -4.40 -11.82
CA VAL A 250 14.76 -4.64 -12.50
C VAL A 250 15.03 -6.14 -12.60
N GLY A 251 15.43 -6.61 -13.78
CA GLY A 251 15.75 -8.02 -14.03
C GLY A 251 14.57 -8.92 -14.39
N TYR A 252 13.36 -8.37 -14.52
CA TYR A 252 12.18 -9.15 -14.95
C TYR A 252 11.61 -8.68 -16.28
N ALA A 253 11.53 -9.59 -17.25
CA ALA A 253 10.89 -9.34 -18.53
C ALA A 253 9.36 -9.26 -18.38
N LEU A 254 8.71 -8.52 -19.30
CA LEU A 254 7.26 -8.51 -19.41
C LEU A 254 6.76 -9.89 -19.86
N ILE A 255 5.71 -10.37 -19.20
CA ILE A 255 5.00 -11.60 -19.55
C ILE A 255 4.18 -11.32 -20.81
N PHE A 256 4.29 -12.19 -21.81
CA PHE A 256 3.65 -12.02 -23.13
C PHE A 256 4.01 -10.71 -23.86
N GLY A 257 5.09 -10.02 -23.46
CA GLY A 257 5.55 -8.77 -24.09
C GLY A 257 4.79 -7.51 -23.67
N TRP A 258 3.74 -7.61 -22.84
CA TRP A 258 2.94 -6.45 -22.41
C TRP A 258 2.56 -6.44 -20.93
N MET A 259 2.56 -7.60 -20.25
CA MET A 259 2.04 -7.75 -18.89
C MET A 259 3.15 -7.75 -17.83
N SER A 260 3.05 -6.95 -16.78
CA SER A 260 4.00 -6.98 -15.65
C SER A 260 3.62 -8.02 -14.59
N LYS A 261 4.53 -8.31 -13.65
CA LYS A 261 4.22 -9.13 -12.46
C LYS A 261 3.11 -8.54 -11.59
N GLY A 262 3.09 -7.22 -11.44
CA GLY A 262 2.03 -6.54 -10.69
C GLY A 262 0.65 -6.76 -11.30
N GLN A 263 0.56 -6.78 -12.63
CA GLN A 263 -0.67 -7.13 -13.35
C GLN A 263 -1.06 -8.60 -13.13
N LEU A 264 -0.09 -9.52 -13.25
CA LEU A 264 -0.33 -10.94 -12.99
C LEU A 264 -0.86 -11.17 -11.57
N TYR A 265 -0.26 -10.54 -10.55
CA TYR A 265 -0.69 -10.67 -9.16
C TYR A 265 -2.04 -9.99 -8.86
N SER A 266 -2.46 -9.03 -9.69
CA SER A 266 -3.78 -8.40 -9.58
C SER A 266 -4.91 -9.32 -10.03
N LEU A 267 -4.67 -10.22 -10.99
CA LEU A 267 -5.70 -11.12 -11.54
C LEU A 267 -6.30 -12.07 -10.49
N PRO A 268 -5.51 -12.80 -9.65
CA PRO A 268 -6.05 -13.61 -8.57
C PRO A 268 -6.91 -12.82 -7.59
N MET A 269 -6.54 -11.57 -7.30
CA MET A 269 -7.34 -10.71 -6.42
C MET A 269 -8.69 -10.38 -7.04
N ILE A 270 -8.72 -10.03 -8.33
CA ILE A 270 -9.96 -9.75 -9.07
C ILE A 270 -10.85 -11.00 -9.07
N ILE A 271 -10.30 -12.18 -9.39
CA ILE A 271 -11.04 -13.44 -9.40
C ILE A 271 -11.61 -13.76 -8.01
N ALA A 272 -10.79 -13.65 -6.96
CA ALA A 272 -11.24 -13.85 -5.59
C ALA A 272 -12.35 -12.86 -5.19
N GLY A 273 -12.24 -11.61 -5.64
CA GLY A 273 -13.28 -10.59 -5.46
C GLY A 273 -14.61 -10.99 -6.11
N VAL A 274 -14.60 -11.49 -7.35
CA VAL A 274 -15.82 -11.98 -8.03
C VAL A 274 -16.42 -13.15 -7.25
N VAL A 275 -15.61 -14.14 -6.87
CA VAL A 275 -16.06 -15.33 -6.13
C VAL A 275 -16.69 -14.93 -4.79
N LEU A 276 -16.03 -14.06 -4.02
CA LEU A 276 -16.57 -13.58 -2.74
C LEU A 276 -17.87 -12.78 -2.91
N MET A 277 -17.99 -11.99 -3.98
CA MET A 277 -19.23 -11.25 -4.28
C MET A 277 -20.39 -12.20 -4.55
N VAL A 278 -20.18 -13.23 -5.37
CA VAL A 278 -21.19 -14.27 -5.66
C VAL A 278 -21.58 -14.99 -4.36
N MET A 279 -20.61 -15.42 -3.56
CA MET A 279 -20.85 -16.08 -2.28
C MET A 279 -21.63 -15.20 -1.29
N ALA A 280 -21.33 -13.90 -1.24
CA ALA A 280 -22.02 -12.95 -0.36
C ALA A 280 -23.53 -12.91 -0.64
N TYR A 281 -23.90 -12.77 -1.92
CA TYR A 281 -25.29 -12.59 -2.33
C TYR A 281 -26.07 -13.90 -2.47
N GLN A 282 -25.38 -15.05 -2.54
CA GLN A 282 -26.00 -16.36 -2.38
C GLN A 282 -26.33 -16.67 -0.91
N LYS A 283 -25.41 -16.38 0.02
CA LYS A 283 -25.60 -16.70 1.44
C LYS A 283 -26.47 -15.69 2.20
N GLN A 284 -26.41 -14.42 1.82
CA GLN A 284 -27.20 -13.32 2.40
C GLN A 284 -27.13 -13.23 3.94
N ILE A 285 -25.96 -13.49 4.52
CA ILE A 285 -25.73 -13.38 5.97
C ILE A 285 -25.37 -11.93 6.29
N TYR A 286 -26.21 -11.23 7.06
CA TYR A 286 -25.95 -9.84 7.46
C TYR A 286 -25.45 -9.78 8.90
N ASP A 287 -24.29 -9.15 9.10
CA ASP A 287 -23.63 -9.06 10.42
C ASP A 287 -24.14 -7.90 11.28
N TRP A 288 -24.86 -6.94 10.68
CA TRP A 288 -25.40 -5.76 11.36
C TRP A 288 -26.61 -5.22 10.58
N ASN A 289 -27.47 -4.48 11.29
CA ASN A 289 -28.59 -3.76 10.72
C ASN A 289 -28.46 -2.27 11.04
N LYS A 290 -29.08 -1.42 10.22
CA LYS A 290 -29.10 0.02 10.48
C LYS A 290 -29.84 0.27 11.81
N ILE A 291 -29.23 1.06 12.69
CA ILE A 291 -29.90 1.53 13.91
C ILE A 291 -31.11 2.36 13.45
N LYS A 292 -32.30 1.99 13.95
CA LYS A 292 -33.57 2.68 13.65
C LYS A 292 -33.55 4.10 14.21
#